data_AF-A0A9P0Q7I7-F1
#
_entry.id   AF-A0A9P0Q7I7-F1
#
_cell.length_a   1.000
_cell.length_b   1.000
_cell.length_c   1.000
_cell.angle_alpha   90.00
_cell.angle_beta   90.00
_cell.angle_gamma   90.00
#
_symmetry.space_group_name_H-M   'P 1'
#
loop_
_entity.id
_entity.type
_entity.pdbx_description
1 polymer ?
#
loop_
_entity_poly.entity_id
_entity_poly.type
_entity_poly.pdbx_seq_one_letter_code
_entity_poly.pdbx_strand_id
1 'polypeptide(L)'
;MNYCKILNRVLPDNIQCVAWSPVSDEFSSRFDCKSRSYKYYFPKGRLNVELMRDASRKLVGSHDFRNLCKMDVGNGVTEFVRNITAITIAPLKSSDPEDEYTMYVIKIQANAFLWHQIRCILGVLLLVAQGKEQPSIVDQLLDITKHPRKPEYGMASEVPLNLFYCEYGDTKWQYDKETVRQVLEKLQSCWTFTAIKQNMIRDMIDSLMTETSMDNTQCFSENLLQGVRQKNYIPLLKRKTCLSLEEKMRSCKRGKKMVLLSINGDK
;
A
#
# COMPACT_ATOMS: atom_id res chain seq x y z
N MET A 1 -30.40 -17.42 -10.91
CA MET A 1 -29.19 -18.28 -10.82
C MET A 1 -28.30 -17.72 -9.71
N ASN A 2 -27.77 -18.55 -8.81
CA ASN A 2 -26.90 -18.08 -7.72
C ASN A 2 -25.42 -18.24 -8.12
N TYR A 3 -24.91 -17.26 -8.88
CA TYR A 3 -23.55 -17.29 -9.43
C TYR A 3 -22.48 -17.40 -8.34
N CYS A 4 -22.62 -16.63 -7.26
CA CYS A 4 -21.67 -16.62 -6.15
C CYS A 4 -21.53 -18.00 -5.51
N LYS A 5 -22.66 -18.69 -5.24
CA LYS A 5 -22.66 -20.05 -4.70
C LYS A 5 -21.98 -21.07 -5.62
N ILE A 6 -22.18 -20.95 -6.94
CA ILE A 6 -21.55 -21.85 -7.91
C ILE A 6 -20.04 -21.64 -7.91
N LEU A 7 -19.58 -20.39 -7.95
CA LEU A 7 -18.16 -20.06 -7.93
C LEU A 7 -17.49 -20.48 -6.62
N ASN A 8 -18.11 -20.22 -5.46
CA ASN A 8 -17.51 -20.53 -4.16
C ASN A 8 -17.34 -22.03 -3.89
N ARG A 9 -17.98 -22.92 -4.68
CA ARG A 9 -17.77 -24.37 -4.61
C ARG A 9 -16.45 -24.83 -5.22
N VAL A 10 -15.90 -24.06 -6.14
CA VAL A 10 -14.68 -24.41 -6.89
C VAL A 10 -13.50 -23.49 -6.55
N LEU A 11 -13.75 -22.38 -5.87
CA LEU A 11 -12.72 -21.47 -5.37
C LEU A 11 -12.11 -21.98 -4.07
N PRO A 12 -10.81 -21.73 -3.81
CA PRO A 12 -10.19 -22.03 -2.53
C PRO A 12 -10.80 -21.19 -1.40
N ASP A 13 -10.65 -21.62 -0.15
CA ASP A 13 -11.31 -20.98 0.99
C ASP A 13 -10.95 -19.50 1.18
N ASN A 14 -9.73 -19.11 0.81
CA ASN A 14 -9.26 -17.73 0.88
C ASN A 14 -9.72 -16.83 -0.30
N ILE A 15 -10.50 -17.36 -1.25
CA ILE A 15 -11.09 -16.61 -2.36
C ILE A 15 -12.60 -16.84 -2.36
N GLN A 16 -13.38 -15.78 -2.12
CA GLN A 16 -14.85 -15.87 -2.06
C GLN A 16 -15.49 -14.80 -2.94
N CYS A 17 -16.46 -15.21 -3.75
CA CYS A 17 -17.36 -14.34 -4.48
C CYS A 17 -18.56 -13.99 -3.58
N VAL A 18 -18.76 -12.70 -3.31
CA VAL A 18 -19.77 -12.21 -2.35
C VAL A 18 -20.99 -11.56 -3.02
N ALA A 19 -20.82 -11.07 -4.24
CA ALA A 19 -21.85 -10.38 -4.99
C ALA A 19 -21.56 -10.40 -6.49
N TRP A 20 -22.57 -10.08 -7.28
CA TRP A 20 -22.45 -9.85 -8.71
C TRP A 20 -23.36 -8.69 -9.13
N SER A 21 -23.07 -8.02 -10.24
CA SER A 21 -23.94 -6.98 -10.81
C SER A 21 -24.12 -7.25 -12.29
N PRO A 22 -25.33 -7.12 -12.86
CA PRO A 22 -25.46 -6.99 -14.30
C PRO A 22 -24.77 -5.71 -14.75
N VAL A 23 -24.17 -5.76 -15.94
CA VAL A 23 -23.46 -4.65 -16.59
C VAL A 23 -23.79 -4.67 -18.08
N SER A 24 -23.52 -3.56 -18.80
CA SER A 24 -23.67 -3.54 -20.25
C SER A 24 -22.55 -4.33 -20.94
N ASP A 25 -22.75 -4.71 -22.20
CA ASP A 25 -21.75 -5.47 -22.97
C ASP A 25 -20.48 -4.64 -23.26
N GLU A 26 -20.60 -3.31 -23.26
CA GLU A 26 -19.48 -2.39 -23.42
C GLU A 26 -18.69 -2.13 -22.13
N PHE A 27 -19.15 -2.65 -20.99
CA PHE A 27 -18.55 -2.39 -19.69
C PHE A 27 -17.14 -2.99 -19.57
N SER A 28 -16.20 -2.19 -19.07
CA SER A 28 -14.86 -2.61 -18.71
C SER A 28 -14.58 -2.39 -17.22
N SER A 29 -14.39 -3.48 -16.47
CA SER A 29 -13.97 -3.43 -15.06
C SER A 29 -12.67 -2.63 -14.83
N ARG A 30 -11.81 -2.54 -15.86
CA ARG A 30 -10.56 -1.78 -15.79
C ARG A 30 -10.79 -0.28 -16.02
N PHE A 31 -11.46 0.08 -17.11
CA PHE A 31 -11.57 1.45 -17.59
C PHE A 31 -12.74 2.22 -16.97
N ASP A 32 -13.81 1.53 -16.57
CA ASP A 32 -14.98 2.17 -15.96
C ASP A 32 -14.89 2.33 -14.43
N CYS A 33 -13.84 1.79 -13.82
CA CYS A 33 -13.56 2.01 -12.40
C CYS A 33 -13.21 3.49 -12.16
N LYS A 34 -14.09 4.19 -11.43
CA LYS A 34 -13.99 5.63 -11.17
C LYS A 34 -12.97 5.95 -10.07
N SER A 35 -12.89 5.09 -9.06
CA SER A 35 -12.05 5.30 -7.88
C SER A 35 -11.65 3.98 -7.25
N ARG A 36 -10.45 3.94 -6.68
CA ARG A 36 -9.87 2.81 -5.96
C ARG A 36 -9.49 3.28 -4.57
N SER A 37 -9.98 2.58 -3.56
CA SER A 37 -9.65 2.81 -2.16
C SER A 37 -8.81 1.66 -1.63
N TYR A 38 -7.62 1.98 -1.17
CA TYR A 38 -6.77 1.05 -0.43
C TYR A 38 -6.81 1.36 1.06
N LYS A 39 -6.65 0.31 1.87
CA LYS A 39 -6.39 0.41 3.30
C LYS A 39 -5.04 -0.20 3.61
N TYR A 40 -4.31 0.43 4.52
CA TYR A 40 -3.11 -0.14 5.10
C TYR A 40 -3.17 -0.07 6.61
N TYR A 41 -2.90 -1.20 7.26
CA TYR A 41 -3.00 -1.35 8.70
C TYR A 41 -1.61 -1.33 9.34
N PHE A 42 -1.48 -0.66 10.48
CA PHE A 42 -0.22 -0.58 11.20
C PHE A 42 -0.45 -0.35 12.70
N PRO A 43 0.33 -0.98 13.59
CA PRO A 43 0.30 -0.64 15.01
C PRO A 43 0.87 0.76 15.23
N LYS A 44 0.27 1.52 16.14
CA LYS A 44 0.73 2.85 16.57
C LYS A 44 2.16 2.76 17.08
N GLY A 45 2.42 1.88 18.05
CA GLY A 45 3.67 1.83 18.78
C GLY A 45 4.13 3.23 19.18
N ARG A 46 5.40 3.53 18.87
CA ARG A 46 6.02 4.83 19.08
C ARG A 46 5.94 5.79 17.89
N LEU A 47 5.06 5.53 16.92
CA LEU A 47 4.90 6.40 15.75
C LEU A 47 4.18 7.69 16.12
N ASN A 48 4.73 8.82 15.67
CA ASN A 48 4.04 10.09 15.70
C ASN A 48 3.02 10.16 14.54
N VAL A 49 1.77 9.81 14.86
CA VAL A 49 0.66 9.78 13.90
C VAL A 49 0.31 11.18 13.39
N GLU A 50 0.53 12.24 14.17
CA GLU A 50 0.26 13.61 13.72
C GLU A 50 1.24 14.05 12.63
N LEU A 51 2.54 13.79 12.81
CA LEU A 51 3.53 14.03 11.74
C LEU A 51 3.20 13.21 10.49
N MET A 52 2.73 11.97 10.66
CA MET A 52 2.28 11.15 9.54
C MET A 52 1.07 11.77 8.83
N ARG A 53 0.09 12.29 9.59
CA ARG A 53 -1.09 12.97 9.06
C ARG A 53 -0.69 14.22 8.28
N ASP A 54 0.18 15.05 8.85
CA ASP A 54 0.70 16.26 8.22
C ASP A 54 1.38 15.96 6.89
N ALA A 55 2.25 14.95 6.86
CA ALA A 55 2.90 14.48 5.64
C ALA A 55 1.90 13.91 4.63
N SER A 56 0.92 13.14 5.09
CA SER A 56 -0.05 12.49 4.22
C SER A 56 -0.98 13.49 3.50
N ARG A 57 -1.35 14.59 4.15
CA ARG A 57 -2.21 15.63 3.55
C ARG A 57 -1.57 16.28 2.32
N LYS A 58 -0.23 16.36 2.29
CA LYS A 58 0.53 16.92 1.16
C LYS A 58 0.45 16.07 -0.11
N LEU A 59 0.08 14.80 0.01
CA LEU A 59 -0.07 13.88 -1.12
C LEU A 59 -1.41 14.06 -1.87
N VAL A 60 -2.39 14.74 -1.25
CA VAL A 60 -3.71 14.97 -1.85
C VAL A 60 -3.58 15.97 -3.00
N GLY A 61 -4.28 15.70 -4.11
CA GLY A 61 -4.20 16.47 -5.34
C GLY A 61 -3.44 15.74 -6.46
N SER A 62 -3.21 16.49 -7.55
CA SER A 62 -2.55 16.01 -8.76
C SER A 62 -1.04 16.29 -8.70
N HIS A 63 -0.23 15.24 -8.62
CA HIS A 63 1.22 15.35 -8.49
C HIS A 63 1.93 14.29 -9.32
N ASP A 64 3.20 14.53 -9.67
CA ASP A 64 4.08 13.52 -10.25
C ASP A 64 4.67 12.64 -9.15
N PHE A 65 4.28 11.36 -9.14
CA PHE A 65 4.67 10.40 -8.11
C PHE A 65 5.87 9.53 -8.51
N ARG A 66 6.69 9.92 -9.51
CA ARG A 66 7.85 9.10 -9.95
C ARG A 66 8.85 8.78 -8.83
N ASN A 67 8.99 9.70 -7.85
CA ASN A 67 9.83 9.50 -6.67
C ASN A 67 9.16 8.66 -5.58
N LEU A 68 7.86 8.42 -5.69
CA LEU A 68 7.02 7.68 -4.75
C LEU A 68 6.39 6.43 -5.37
N CYS A 69 7.01 5.87 -6.43
CA CYS A 69 6.59 4.62 -7.05
C CYS A 69 7.79 3.83 -7.61
N LYS A 70 7.56 2.64 -8.15
CA LYS A 70 8.57 1.97 -9.00
C LYS A 70 8.34 2.41 -10.44
N MET A 71 9.34 3.06 -11.04
CA MET A 71 9.28 3.48 -12.44
C MET A 71 9.33 2.27 -13.37
N ASP A 72 8.22 1.99 -14.05
CA ASP A 72 8.04 0.84 -14.91
C ASP A 72 8.09 1.20 -16.41
N VAL A 73 9.15 1.91 -16.80
CA VAL A 73 9.32 2.44 -18.16
C VAL A 73 9.41 1.30 -19.20
N GLY A 74 9.89 0.12 -18.80
CA GLY A 74 9.97 -1.05 -19.66
C GLY A 74 8.61 -1.51 -20.18
N ASN A 75 7.57 -1.41 -19.33
CA ASN A 75 6.19 -1.74 -19.66
C ASN A 75 5.41 -0.58 -20.27
N GLY A 76 6.10 0.46 -20.76
CA GLY A 76 5.50 1.58 -21.47
C GLY A 76 4.89 2.68 -20.57
N VAL A 77 5.09 2.60 -19.25
CA VAL A 77 4.63 3.65 -18.34
C VAL A 77 5.52 4.89 -18.48
N THR A 78 4.93 5.96 -18.98
CA THR A 78 5.60 7.26 -19.21
C THR A 78 4.94 8.41 -18.44
N GLU A 79 3.69 8.24 -18.00
CA GLU A 79 2.94 9.21 -17.22
C GLU A 79 2.90 8.83 -15.73
N PHE A 80 3.44 9.71 -14.90
CA PHE A 80 3.60 9.53 -13.45
C PHE A 80 2.72 10.48 -12.63
N VAL A 81 1.97 11.36 -13.29
CA VAL A 81 0.97 12.19 -12.63
C VAL A 81 -0.22 11.35 -12.23
N ARG A 82 -0.60 11.41 -10.95
CA ARG A 82 -1.82 10.81 -10.41
C ARG A 82 -2.53 11.82 -9.53
N ASN A 83 -3.85 11.67 -9.41
CA ASN A 83 -4.66 12.49 -8.52
C ASN A 83 -5.14 11.65 -7.33
N ILE A 84 -4.60 11.92 -6.14
CA ILE A 84 -5.10 11.33 -4.90
C ILE A 84 -6.22 12.22 -4.39
N THR A 85 -7.42 11.66 -4.27
CA THR A 85 -8.63 12.41 -3.91
C THR A 85 -8.79 12.54 -2.40
N ALA A 86 -8.36 11.54 -1.63
CA ALA A 86 -8.46 11.56 -0.17
C ALA A 86 -7.43 10.64 0.49
N ILE A 87 -6.92 11.09 1.64
CA ILE A 87 -6.18 10.26 2.58
C ILE A 87 -6.72 10.49 3.99
N THR A 88 -7.00 9.42 4.72
CA THR A 88 -7.41 9.50 6.12
C THR A 88 -6.62 8.52 6.98
N ILE A 89 -6.29 8.92 8.21
CA ILE A 89 -5.56 8.09 9.18
C ILE A 89 -6.33 8.10 10.49
N ALA A 90 -6.80 6.95 10.95
CA ALA A 90 -7.61 6.82 12.16
C ALA A 90 -7.27 5.53 12.92
N PRO A 91 -7.42 5.51 14.26
CA PRO A 91 -7.40 4.27 15.02
C PRO A 91 -8.60 3.39 14.64
N LEU A 92 -8.48 2.08 14.81
CA LEU A 92 -9.64 1.18 14.74
C LEU A 92 -10.53 1.40 15.98
N LYS A 93 -11.85 1.35 15.79
CA LYS A 93 -12.88 1.76 16.78
C LYS A 93 -12.87 0.98 18.11
N SER A 94 -12.06 -0.07 18.22
CA SER A 94 -12.01 -1.00 19.36
C SER A 94 -10.66 -1.03 20.05
N SER A 95 -9.85 0.03 19.92
CA SER A 95 -8.50 0.07 20.48
C SER A 95 -8.38 1.10 21.59
N ASP A 96 -7.68 0.72 22.66
CA ASP A 96 -7.30 1.58 23.76
C ASP A 96 -6.17 2.53 23.31
N PRO A 97 -6.38 3.86 23.26
CA PRO A 97 -5.39 4.81 22.74
C PRO A 97 -4.00 4.76 23.42
N GLU A 98 -3.94 4.27 24.66
CA GLU A 98 -2.72 4.13 25.45
C GLU A 98 -1.98 2.81 25.16
N ASP A 99 -2.62 1.83 24.54
CA ASP A 99 -2.00 0.58 24.14
C ASP A 99 -1.06 0.81 22.94
N GLU A 100 0.22 0.47 23.09
CA GLU A 100 1.21 0.54 22.01
C GLU A 100 0.84 -0.37 20.82
N TYR A 101 0.08 -1.44 21.05
CA TYR A 101 -0.44 -2.34 20.02
C TYR A 101 -1.71 -1.81 19.32
N THR A 102 -2.17 -0.60 19.68
CA THR A 102 -3.31 0.06 19.02
C THR A 102 -3.16 0.05 17.51
N MET A 103 -4.14 -0.52 16.83
CA MET A 103 -4.11 -0.62 15.39
C MET A 103 -4.67 0.65 14.76
N TYR A 104 -3.91 1.22 13.83
CA TYR A 104 -4.34 2.30 12.96
C TYR A 104 -4.57 1.81 11.55
N VAL A 105 -5.40 2.56 10.82
CA VAL A 105 -5.61 2.37 9.40
C VAL A 105 -5.40 3.69 8.67
N ILE A 106 -4.63 3.63 7.60
CA ILE A 106 -4.58 4.68 6.58
C ILE A 106 -5.39 4.24 5.37
N LYS A 107 -6.39 5.04 4.98
CA LYS A 107 -7.16 4.88 3.75
C LYS A 107 -6.65 5.87 2.71
N ILE A 108 -6.33 5.39 1.52
CA ILE A 108 -5.91 6.23 0.38
C ILE A 108 -6.85 5.97 -0.79
N GLN A 109 -7.40 7.03 -1.36
CA GLN A 109 -8.34 6.98 -2.47
C GLN A 109 -7.82 7.78 -3.66
N ALA A 110 -7.87 7.19 -4.85
CA ALA A 110 -7.47 7.82 -6.12
C ALA A 110 -8.14 7.11 -7.30
N ASN A 111 -8.15 7.75 -8.47
CA ASN A 111 -8.68 7.12 -9.69
C ASN A 111 -7.82 5.92 -10.11
N ALA A 112 -6.50 6.05 -10.02
CA ALA A 112 -5.54 4.99 -10.33
C ALA A 112 -4.24 5.19 -9.55
N PHE A 113 -3.48 4.09 -9.38
CA PHE A 113 -2.18 4.10 -8.73
C PHE A 113 -1.10 3.55 -9.66
N LEU A 114 0.13 4.04 -9.52
CA LEU A 114 1.32 3.52 -10.18
C LEU A 114 1.83 2.25 -9.47
N TRP A 115 2.71 1.51 -10.13
CA TRP A 115 3.32 0.32 -9.55
C TRP A 115 4.06 0.65 -8.25
N HIS A 116 3.73 -0.07 -7.18
CA HIS A 116 4.22 0.14 -5.82
C HIS A 116 3.97 1.54 -5.21
N GLN A 117 3.13 2.39 -5.81
CA GLN A 117 2.95 3.78 -5.35
C GLN A 117 2.59 3.85 -3.86
N ILE A 118 1.59 3.08 -3.45
CA ILE A 118 1.09 3.11 -2.07
C ILE A 118 2.16 2.61 -1.09
N ARG A 119 2.86 1.52 -1.43
CA ARG A 119 3.92 0.96 -0.58
C ARG A 119 5.11 1.91 -0.45
N CYS A 120 5.45 2.63 -1.51
CA CYS A 120 6.46 3.67 -1.49
C CYS A 120 6.04 4.89 -0.66
N ILE A 121 4.80 5.36 -0.82
CA ILE A 121 4.21 6.42 0.01
C ILE A 121 4.31 6.05 1.50
N LEU A 122 3.84 4.85 1.85
CA LEU A 122 3.84 4.39 3.23
C LEU A 122 5.26 4.20 3.77
N GLY A 123 6.20 3.77 2.94
CA GLY A 123 7.61 3.69 3.33
C GLY A 123 8.14 5.05 3.81
N VAL A 124 7.80 6.14 3.09
CA VAL A 124 8.19 7.51 3.47
C VAL A 124 7.39 8.00 4.68
N LEU A 125 6.08 7.77 4.73
CA LEU A 125 5.23 8.18 5.85
C LEU A 125 5.65 7.50 7.17
N LEU A 126 6.07 6.24 7.14
CA LEU A 126 6.62 5.55 8.30
C LEU A 126 7.94 6.17 8.78
N LEU A 127 8.81 6.62 7.87
CA LEU A 127 10.04 7.34 8.24
C LEU A 127 9.74 8.69 8.91
N VAL A 128 8.73 9.42 8.42
CA VAL A 128 8.27 10.66 9.04
C VAL A 128 7.69 10.39 10.43
N ALA A 129 6.85 9.37 10.55
CA ALA A 129 6.23 9.01 11.82
C ALA A 129 7.24 8.47 12.85
N GLN A 130 8.36 7.90 12.41
CA GLN A 130 9.51 7.56 13.25
C GLN A 130 10.35 8.79 13.67
N GLY A 131 10.01 10.00 13.20
CA GLY A 131 10.79 11.22 13.43
C GLY A 131 12.11 11.28 12.66
N LYS A 132 12.34 10.36 11.71
CA LYS A 132 13.58 10.31 10.92
C LYS A 132 13.57 11.29 9.75
N GLU A 133 12.38 11.66 9.29
CA GLU A 133 12.17 12.68 8.26
C GLU A 133 11.14 13.69 8.73
N GLN A 134 11.23 14.91 8.20
CA GLN A 134 10.22 15.94 8.43
C GLN A 134 9.06 15.80 7.43
N PRO A 135 7.82 16.20 7.76
CA PRO A 135 6.69 16.14 6.82
C PRO A 135 6.93 16.83 5.48
N SER A 136 7.80 17.84 5.44
CA SER A 136 8.21 18.56 4.23
C SER A 136 8.92 17.67 3.20
N ILE A 137 9.43 16.49 3.60
CA ILE A 137 10.07 15.55 2.67
C ILE A 137 9.13 15.13 1.56
N VAL A 138 7.81 15.08 1.83
CA VAL A 138 6.81 14.77 0.82
C VAL A 138 6.81 15.83 -0.27
N ASP A 139 6.82 17.13 0.10
CA ASP A 139 6.89 18.22 -0.88
C ASP A 139 8.17 18.13 -1.71
N GLN A 140 9.31 17.83 -1.06
CA GLN A 140 10.59 17.69 -1.76
C GLN A 140 10.56 16.53 -2.76
N LEU A 141 9.96 15.40 -2.42
CA LEU A 141 9.89 14.24 -3.31
C LEU A 141 8.88 14.44 -4.45
N LEU A 142 7.84 15.24 -4.27
CA LEU A 142 6.89 15.62 -5.32
C LEU A 142 7.44 16.72 -6.25
N ASP A 143 8.40 17.54 -5.77
CA ASP A 143 9.07 18.56 -6.58
C ASP A 143 10.14 17.94 -7.48
N ILE A 144 9.71 17.50 -8.66
CA ILE A 144 10.58 16.90 -9.68
C ILE A 144 11.60 17.90 -10.26
N THR A 145 11.30 19.21 -10.19
CA THR A 145 12.22 20.23 -10.71
C THR A 145 13.48 20.32 -9.84
N LYS A 146 13.33 20.18 -8.52
CA LYS A 146 14.45 20.15 -7.58
C LYS A 146 15.03 18.75 -7.41
N HIS A 147 14.18 17.72 -7.41
CA HIS A 147 14.58 16.33 -7.17
C HIS A 147 14.14 15.42 -8.33
N PRO A 148 14.81 15.48 -9.49
CA PRO A 148 14.43 14.69 -10.66
C PRO A 148 14.73 13.20 -10.53
N ARG A 149 15.46 12.81 -9.48
CA ARG A 149 15.92 11.43 -9.25
C ARG A 149 15.40 10.90 -7.92
N LYS A 150 14.79 9.72 -7.98
CA LYS A 150 14.26 9.03 -6.81
C LYS A 150 15.39 8.54 -5.89
N PRO A 151 15.39 8.90 -4.60
CA PRO A 151 16.34 8.35 -3.62
C PRO A 151 16.04 6.88 -3.29
N GLU A 152 17.05 6.15 -2.85
CA GLU A 152 16.90 4.77 -2.40
C GLU A 152 16.23 4.69 -1.01
N TYR A 153 15.11 3.98 -0.93
CA TYR A 153 14.42 3.70 0.33
C TYR A 153 13.59 2.43 0.26
N GLY A 154 13.32 1.85 1.44
CA GLY A 154 12.54 0.64 1.61
C GLY A 154 11.05 0.85 1.35
N MET A 155 10.42 -0.08 0.64
CA MET A 155 8.96 -0.09 0.49
C MET A 155 8.32 -0.62 1.76
N ALA A 156 7.13 -0.12 2.10
CA ALA A 156 6.33 -0.73 3.14
C ALA A 156 5.96 -2.19 2.78
N SER A 157 5.79 -3.05 3.77
CA SER A 157 5.39 -4.46 3.61
C SER A 157 4.10 -4.58 2.79
N GLU A 158 3.97 -5.61 1.96
CA GLU A 158 2.70 -5.88 1.26
C GLU A 158 1.61 -6.44 2.17
N VAL A 159 1.98 -7.11 3.27
CA VAL A 159 1.06 -7.89 4.11
C VAL A 159 -0.16 -7.08 4.58
N PRO A 160 -0.02 -5.86 5.11
CA PRO A 160 -1.18 -5.12 5.62
C PRO A 160 -1.86 -4.24 4.55
N LEU A 161 -1.49 -4.35 3.27
CA LEU A 161 -2.06 -3.55 2.18
C LEU A 161 -3.24 -4.26 1.51
N ASN A 162 -4.42 -3.66 1.60
CA ASN A 162 -5.66 -4.20 1.02
C ASN A 162 -6.24 -3.24 -0.02
N LEU A 163 -6.51 -3.74 -1.24
CA LEU A 163 -7.47 -3.09 -2.14
C LEU A 163 -8.86 -3.32 -1.53
N PHE A 164 -9.44 -2.26 -0.97
CA PHE A 164 -10.63 -2.39 -0.12
C PHE A 164 -11.93 -2.10 -0.87
N TYR A 165 -11.91 -1.14 -1.79
CA TYR A 165 -13.11 -0.79 -2.55
C TYR A 165 -12.76 -0.24 -3.93
N CYS A 166 -13.55 -0.62 -4.93
CA CYS A 166 -13.53 -0.05 -6.27
C CYS A 166 -14.90 0.54 -6.55
N GLU A 167 -14.93 1.82 -6.89
CA GLU A 167 -16.14 2.53 -7.26
C GLU A 167 -16.37 2.38 -8.76
N TYR A 168 -17.60 1.99 -9.09
CA TYR A 168 -18.12 1.92 -10.44
C TYR A 168 -19.40 2.77 -10.49
N GLY A 169 -19.81 3.18 -11.68
CA GLY A 169 -21.03 3.99 -11.88
C GLY A 169 -22.30 3.19 -11.57
N ASP A 170 -23.13 2.96 -12.59
CA ASP A 170 -24.45 2.31 -12.44
C ASP A 170 -24.36 0.78 -12.19
N THR A 171 -23.69 0.38 -11.11
CA THR A 171 -23.64 -1.01 -10.65
C THR A 171 -24.73 -1.29 -9.63
N LYS A 172 -25.46 -2.38 -9.83
CA LYS A 172 -26.54 -2.86 -8.95
C LYS A 172 -26.10 -4.19 -8.36
N TRP A 173 -25.28 -4.12 -7.32
CA TRP A 173 -24.76 -5.30 -6.63
C TRP A 173 -25.88 -6.15 -6.03
N GLN A 174 -25.93 -7.40 -6.46
CA GLN A 174 -26.85 -8.43 -5.99
C GLN A 174 -26.11 -9.37 -5.03
N TYR A 175 -26.65 -9.46 -3.82
CA TYR A 175 -26.13 -10.31 -2.76
C TYR A 175 -27.11 -11.46 -2.49
N ASP A 176 -26.59 -12.68 -2.46
CA ASP A 176 -27.33 -13.83 -1.99
C ASP A 176 -27.10 -14.01 -0.49
N LYS A 177 -28.18 -13.94 0.31
CA LYS A 177 -28.08 -13.94 1.78
C LYS A 177 -27.38 -15.18 2.33
N GLU A 178 -27.69 -16.35 1.75
CA GLU A 178 -27.13 -17.61 2.21
C GLU A 178 -25.63 -17.72 1.89
N THR A 179 -25.22 -17.29 0.69
CA THR A 179 -23.80 -17.23 0.32
C THR A 179 -23.04 -16.23 1.20
N VAL A 180 -23.61 -15.05 1.44
CA VAL A 180 -23.00 -14.05 2.33
C VAL A 180 -22.88 -14.59 3.76
N ARG A 181 -23.91 -15.27 4.29
CA ARG A 181 -23.86 -15.91 5.61
C ARG A 181 -22.69 -16.89 5.71
N GLN A 182 -22.50 -17.76 4.72
CA GLN A 182 -21.39 -18.71 4.71
C GLN A 182 -20.02 -18.02 4.67
N VAL A 183 -19.88 -16.93 3.89
CA VAL A 183 -18.65 -16.14 3.86
C VAL A 183 -18.40 -15.47 5.21
N LEU A 184 -19.44 -14.93 5.85
CA LEU A 184 -19.33 -14.34 7.19
C LEU A 184 -18.86 -15.36 8.22
N GLU A 185 -19.40 -16.58 8.20
CA GLU A 185 -18.96 -17.66 9.11
C GLU A 185 -17.48 -18.02 8.93
N LYS A 186 -17.01 -18.11 7.67
CA LYS A 186 -15.60 -18.34 7.37
C LYS A 186 -14.71 -17.20 7.89
N LEU A 187 -15.11 -15.95 7.66
CA LEU A 187 -14.37 -14.78 8.14
C LEU A 187 -14.33 -14.71 9.67
N GLN A 188 -15.45 -15.01 10.33
CA GLN A 188 -15.54 -15.08 11.78
C GLN A 188 -14.64 -16.19 12.34
N SER A 189 -14.64 -17.38 11.74
CA SER A 189 -13.74 -18.47 12.15
C SER A 189 -12.27 -18.09 11.99
N CYS A 190 -11.89 -17.50 10.85
CA CYS A 190 -10.54 -17.01 10.62
C CYS A 190 -10.13 -15.93 11.64
N TRP A 191 -11.03 -15.00 11.93
CA TRP A 191 -10.83 -13.98 12.96
C TRP A 191 -10.63 -14.61 14.33
N THR A 192 -11.47 -15.57 14.74
CA THR A 192 -11.37 -16.24 16.06
C THR A 192 -9.99 -16.85 16.27
N PHE A 193 -9.49 -17.66 15.33
CA PHE A 193 -8.17 -18.28 15.48
C PHE A 193 -7.04 -17.26 15.42
N THR A 194 -7.16 -16.22 14.59
CA THR A 194 -6.15 -15.16 14.51
C THR A 194 -6.11 -14.32 15.78
N ALA A 195 -7.27 -14.02 16.36
CA ALA A 195 -7.40 -13.30 17.62
C ALA A 195 -6.83 -14.12 18.79
N ILE A 196 -7.12 -15.43 18.85
CA ILE A 196 -6.52 -16.32 19.87
C ILE A 196 -4.99 -16.29 19.75
N LYS A 197 -4.45 -16.50 18.55
CA LYS A 197 -2.99 -16.48 18.32
C LYS A 197 -2.36 -15.14 18.68
N GLN A 198 -3.02 -14.03 18.34
CA GLN A 198 -2.57 -12.69 18.70
C GLN A 198 -2.46 -12.55 20.23
N ASN A 199 -3.49 -12.97 20.98
CA ASN A 199 -3.47 -12.88 22.45
C ASN A 199 -2.43 -13.82 23.07
N MET A 200 -2.30 -15.06 22.57
CA MET A 200 -1.24 -15.97 23.03
C MET A 200 0.15 -15.36 22.89
N ILE A 201 0.44 -14.73 21.75
CA ILE A 201 1.73 -14.06 21.50
C ILE A 201 1.88 -12.84 22.43
N ARG A 202 0.81 -12.07 22.63
CA ARG A 202 0.83 -10.92 23.53
C ARG A 202 1.13 -11.33 24.97
N ASP A 203 0.45 -12.35 25.49
CA ASP A 203 0.67 -12.89 26.84
C ASP A 203 2.11 -13.38 27.01
N MET A 204 2.67 -14.03 25.99
CA MET A 204 4.09 -14.44 25.99
C MET A 204 5.04 -13.25 26.06
N ILE A 205 4.76 -12.17 25.31
CA ILE A 205 5.58 -10.94 25.35
C ILE A 205 5.48 -10.29 26.72
N ASP A 206 4.27 -10.10 27.24
CA ASP A 206 4.02 -9.43 28.52
C ASP A 206 4.63 -10.21 29.70
N SER A 207 4.56 -11.56 29.66
CA SER A 207 5.21 -12.43 30.65
C SER A 207 6.72 -12.27 30.62
N LEU A 208 7.34 -12.30 29.43
CA LEU A 208 8.80 -12.14 29.30
C LEU A 208 9.26 -10.74 29.72
N MET A 209 8.53 -9.69 29.37
CA MET A 209 8.85 -8.32 29.80
C MET A 209 8.81 -8.19 31.31
N THR A 210 7.81 -8.79 31.96
CA THR A 210 7.66 -8.79 33.41
C THR A 210 8.82 -9.53 34.09
N GLU A 211 9.13 -10.75 33.65
CA GLU A 211 10.21 -11.59 34.23
C GLU A 211 11.60 -10.98 34.03
N THR A 212 11.81 -10.26 32.92
CA THR A 212 13.12 -9.67 32.60
C THR A 212 13.26 -8.21 33.01
N SER A 213 12.19 -7.58 33.53
CA SER A 213 12.13 -6.14 33.80
C SER A 213 12.53 -5.28 32.59
N MET A 214 12.24 -5.77 31.37
CA MET A 214 12.55 -5.08 30.12
C MET A 214 11.35 -4.27 29.64
N ASP A 215 11.60 -3.01 29.29
CA ASP A 215 10.61 -2.18 28.61
C ASP A 215 10.48 -2.53 27.13
N ASN A 216 9.29 -2.27 26.56
CA ASN A 216 9.05 -2.42 25.14
C ASN A 216 9.85 -1.39 24.33
N THR A 217 11.07 -1.76 23.93
CA THR A 217 12.01 -0.86 23.24
C THR A 217 11.84 -0.87 21.72
N GLN A 218 11.09 -1.81 21.16
CA GLN A 218 11.06 -2.02 19.72
C GLN A 218 9.98 -1.19 19.01
N CYS A 219 10.40 -0.44 17.99
CA CYS A 219 9.47 0.22 17.10
C CYS A 219 8.84 -0.80 16.15
N PHE A 220 7.59 -1.21 16.37
CA PHE A 220 6.88 -2.20 15.54
C PHE A 220 6.90 -1.91 14.04
N SER A 221 7.00 -0.62 13.68
CA SER A 221 7.10 -0.16 12.30
C SER A 221 8.38 -0.62 11.56
N GLU A 222 9.41 -1.08 12.26
CA GLU A 222 10.59 -1.67 11.64
C GLU A 222 10.27 -2.96 10.88
N ASN A 223 9.27 -3.72 11.33
CA ASN A 223 8.82 -4.93 10.64
C ASN A 223 7.95 -4.60 9.42
N LEU A 224 7.55 -3.33 9.27
CA LEU A 224 6.74 -2.86 8.16
C LEU A 224 7.57 -2.27 7.02
N LEU A 225 8.89 -2.11 7.16
CA LEU A 225 9.77 -1.60 6.09
C LEU A 225 10.63 -2.73 5.51
N GLN A 226 10.59 -2.90 4.19
CA GLN A 226 11.45 -3.85 3.48
C GLN A 226 12.83 -3.26 3.18
N GLY A 227 13.87 -4.08 3.31
CA GLY A 227 15.24 -3.73 2.94
C GLY A 227 16.25 -3.91 4.07
N VAL A 228 17.53 -3.69 3.75
CA VAL A 228 18.63 -3.83 4.72
C VAL A 228 18.60 -2.66 5.70
N ARG A 229 18.59 -2.99 7.00
CA ARG A 229 18.66 -2.00 8.09
C ARG A 229 20.04 -1.36 8.11
N GLN A 230 20.10 -0.05 7.94
CA GLN A 230 21.34 0.71 8.18
C GLN A 230 21.42 1.09 9.66
N LYS A 231 22.57 0.84 10.30
CA LYS A 231 22.80 1.18 11.72
C LYS A 231 22.60 2.68 11.99
N ASN A 232 23.02 3.53 11.06
CA ASN A 232 22.85 4.97 11.13
C ASN A 232 21.87 5.43 10.06
N TYR A 233 20.88 6.22 10.46
CA TYR A 233 19.91 6.75 9.51
C TYR A 233 20.54 7.84 8.63
N ILE A 234 20.43 7.66 7.32
CA ILE A 234 20.81 8.69 6.33
C ILE A 234 19.51 9.34 5.81
N PRO A 235 19.37 10.68 5.87
CA PRO A 235 18.22 11.38 5.28
C PRO A 235 18.05 11.07 3.79
N LEU A 236 16.80 10.94 3.34
CA LEU A 236 16.42 10.49 1.99
C LEU A 236 17.12 11.30 0.89
N LEU A 237 17.17 12.63 1.02
CA LEU A 237 17.80 13.50 0.01
C LEU A 237 19.33 13.39 -0.04
N LYS A 238 19.96 12.76 0.96
CA LYS A 238 21.42 12.50 0.99
C LYS A 238 21.78 11.10 0.49
N ARG A 239 20.80 10.27 0.14
CA ARG A 239 21.04 8.90 -0.31
C ARG A 239 21.40 8.83 -1.78
N LYS A 240 21.97 7.70 -2.16
CA LYS A 240 22.10 7.34 -3.57
C LYS A 240 20.73 7.38 -4.24
N THR A 241 20.69 7.92 -5.46
CA THR A 241 19.48 8.01 -6.26
C THR A 241 19.56 7.07 -7.45
N CYS A 242 18.42 6.56 -7.91
CA CYS A 242 18.36 5.86 -9.19
C CYS A 242 18.38 6.84 -10.38
N LEU A 243 18.51 6.30 -11.60
CA LEU A 243 18.41 7.10 -12.83
C LEU A 243 17.09 7.88 -12.87
N SER A 244 17.14 9.09 -13.43
CA SER A 244 15.95 9.91 -13.72
C SER A 244 15.03 9.20 -14.71
N LEU A 245 13.78 9.67 -14.81
CA LEU A 245 12.82 9.14 -15.77
C LEU A 245 13.35 9.26 -17.20
N GLU A 246 13.89 10.43 -17.54
CA GLU A 246 14.39 10.77 -18.87
C GLU A 246 15.58 9.87 -19.26
N GLU A 247 16.48 9.59 -18.32
CA GLU A 247 17.59 8.64 -18.49
C GLU A 247 17.08 7.20 -18.70
N LYS A 248 16.09 6.75 -17.90
CA LYS A 248 15.48 5.42 -18.06
C LYS A 248 14.77 5.27 -19.41
N MET A 249 14.06 6.28 -19.87
CA MET A 249 13.42 6.30 -21.19
C MET A 249 14.45 6.21 -22.32
N ARG A 250 15.56 6.95 -22.24
CA ARG A 250 16.66 6.87 -23.22
C ARG A 250 17.28 5.47 -23.25
N SER A 251 17.52 4.87 -22.08
CA SER A 251 18.07 3.51 -21.97
C SER A 251 17.14 2.45 -22.59
N CYS A 252 15.83 2.53 -22.30
CA CYS A 252 14.85 1.60 -22.86
C CYS A 252 14.72 1.72 -24.39
N LYS A 253 14.76 2.95 -24.94
CA LYS A 253 14.79 3.18 -26.39
C LYS A 253 16.04 2.57 -27.05
N ARG A 254 17.21 2.72 -26.43
CA ARG A 254 18.45 2.09 -26.92
C ARG A 254 18.36 0.57 -26.90
N GLY A 255 17.82 -0.02 -25.83
CA GLY A 255 17.60 -1.46 -25.72
C GLY A 255 16.68 -1.99 -26.82
N LYS A 256 15.53 -1.34 -27.05
CA LYS A 256 14.61 -1.71 -28.14
C LYS A 256 15.25 -1.56 -29.53
N LYS A 257 16.07 -0.51 -29.75
CA LYS A 257 16.79 -0.30 -31.01
C LYS A 257 17.85 -1.38 -31.27
N MET A 258 18.59 -1.81 -30.24
CA MET A 258 19.55 -2.90 -30.38
C MET A 258 18.87 -4.24 -30.69
N VAL A 259 17.74 -4.55 -30.04
CA VAL A 259 16.95 -5.77 -30.34
C VAL A 259 16.42 -5.76 -31.78
N LEU A 260 15.96 -4.60 -32.27
CA LEU A 260 15.52 -4.46 -33.67
C LEU A 260 16.68 -4.60 -34.67
N LEU A 261 17.88 -4.15 -34.32
CA LEU A 261 19.08 -4.29 -35.15
C LEU A 261 19.61 -5.73 -35.17
N SER A 262 19.53 -6.47 -34.06
CA SER A 262 19.89 -7.89 -34.04
C SER A 262 18.91 -8.76 -34.83
N ILE A 263 17.62 -8.42 -34.85
CA ILE A 263 16.62 -9.15 -35.64
C ILE A 263 16.76 -8.87 -37.15
N ASN A 264 17.25 -7.69 -37.53
CA ASN A 264 17.45 -7.30 -38.93
C ASN A 264 18.87 -7.56 -39.47
N GLY A 265 19.79 -8.05 -38.63
CA GLY A 265 21.17 -8.38 -39.00
C GLY A 265 21.37 -9.83 -39.45
N ASP A 266 20.34 -10.69 -39.32
CA ASP A 266 20.35 -12.10 -39.74
C ASP A 266 19.66 -12.31 -41.11
N LYS A 267 19.83 -11.39 -42.06
CA LYS A 267 19.39 -11.55 -43.46
C LYS A 267 20.53 -11.38 -44.44
#